data_AF-A0A6G1RIG6-F1
#
_entry.id   AF-A0A6G1RIG6-F1
#
_cell.length_a   1.000
_cell.length_b   1.000
_cell.length_c   1.000
_cell.angle_alpha   90.00
_cell.angle_beta   90.00
_cell.angle_gamma   90.00
#
_symmetry.space_group_name_H-M   'P 1'
#
loop_
_entity.id
_entity.type
_entity.pdbx_description
1 polymer ?
#
loop_
_entity_poly.entity_id
_entity_poly.type
_entity_poly.pdbx_seq_one_letter_code
_entity_poly.pdbx_strand_id
1 'polypeptide(L)'
;AGPGDPLSSRSVPAVCTGTDMKLLRPSSPESHYDTLRHLYQGCQVVQGNLELTYLPPNATTTFLKDIKEVQGYVLIAENQVSQLELQSLRIIRGTQLFQERYALAVVGNGSPNSTLGLRQLGMRHLTEILKGGVHIERNPQLCFQETILWSDIFHRHNELRDQTHVESTRNRTCPDCQKLCPMGHCWGEGPQDCQTLTNSICHGCPRCKGRKPTDCCHEQCAAGCTGPKHSDCLACLNFNRSGICELHCPPLVIYNSDTFESVPN
;
A
#
# COMPACT_ATOMS: atom_id res chain seq x y z
N ALA A 1 14.26 -39.80 -21.13
CA ALA A 1 13.04 -39.06 -20.78
C ALA A 1 13.06 -38.79 -19.29
N GLY A 2 13.52 -37.61 -18.89
CA GLY A 2 13.28 -37.07 -17.55
C GLY A 2 12.36 -35.87 -17.73
N PRO A 3 11.29 -35.71 -16.93
CA PRO A 3 10.48 -34.51 -17.00
C PRO A 3 11.31 -33.38 -16.39
N GLY A 4 11.85 -32.51 -17.25
CA GLY A 4 12.41 -31.24 -16.80
C GLY A 4 11.27 -30.39 -16.28
N ASP A 5 11.31 -30.06 -14.99
CA ASP A 5 10.38 -29.18 -14.31
C ASP A 5 10.16 -27.88 -15.11
N PRO A 6 8.91 -27.44 -15.34
CA PRO A 6 8.65 -26.09 -15.78
C PRO A 6 8.93 -25.18 -14.58
N LEU A 7 10.15 -24.65 -14.49
CA LEU A 7 10.45 -23.48 -13.67
C LEU A 7 9.40 -22.42 -14.01
N SER A 8 8.45 -22.23 -13.09
CA SER A 8 7.46 -21.17 -13.12
C SER A 8 8.19 -19.86 -13.39
N SER A 9 8.05 -19.35 -14.62
CA SER A 9 8.51 -18.02 -14.98
C SER A 9 7.65 -17.01 -14.20
N ARG A 10 8.03 -16.74 -12.95
CA ARG A 10 7.41 -15.68 -12.16
C ARG A 10 7.68 -14.38 -12.93
N SER A 11 6.61 -13.79 -13.46
CA SER A 11 6.70 -12.56 -14.25
C SER A 11 7.32 -11.45 -13.41
N VAL A 12 8.28 -10.73 -13.98
CA VAL A 12 8.84 -9.51 -13.38
C VAL A 12 7.69 -8.53 -13.18
N PRO A 13 7.52 -7.96 -11.97
CA PRO A 13 6.44 -7.02 -11.72
C PRO A 13 6.59 -5.80 -12.63
N ALA A 14 5.47 -5.32 -13.19
CA ALA A 14 5.47 -4.11 -13.99
C ALA A 14 5.74 -2.89 -13.09
N VAL A 15 6.78 -2.13 -13.43
CA VAL A 15 7.23 -0.95 -12.67
C VAL A 15 6.87 0.31 -13.46
N CYS A 16 6.38 1.33 -12.76
CA CYS A 16 6.15 2.67 -13.29
C CYS A 16 6.75 3.73 -12.36
N THR A 17 6.99 4.92 -12.89
CA THR A 17 7.44 6.07 -12.10
C THR A 17 6.24 6.78 -11.46
N GLY A 18 6.39 7.26 -10.24
CA GLY A 18 5.41 8.10 -9.56
C GLY A 18 5.52 9.58 -9.95
N THR A 19 4.81 10.44 -9.23
CA THR A 19 4.78 11.89 -9.47
C THR A 19 5.29 12.69 -8.27
N ASP A 20 5.49 13.99 -8.47
CA ASP A 20 5.86 14.96 -7.43
C ASP A 20 5.15 16.31 -7.61
N MET A 21 3.85 16.24 -7.87
CA MET A 21 2.95 17.38 -8.06
C MET A 21 2.39 17.92 -6.74
N LYS A 22 2.40 17.12 -5.66
CA LYS A 22 1.81 17.48 -4.36
C LYS A 22 0.36 17.96 -4.54
N LEU A 23 0.05 19.19 -4.15
CA LEU A 23 -1.26 19.83 -4.30
C LEU A 23 -1.26 20.90 -5.40
N LEU A 24 -0.26 20.91 -6.29
CA LEU A 24 -0.25 21.83 -7.43
C LEU A 24 -1.39 21.45 -8.37
N ARG A 25 -2.13 22.47 -8.84
CA ARG A 25 -3.19 22.27 -9.82
C ARG A 25 -2.58 21.81 -11.16
N PRO A 26 -3.17 20.82 -11.84
CA PRO A 26 -2.72 20.38 -13.16
C PRO A 26 -2.74 21.54 -14.15
N SER A 27 -1.66 21.71 -14.92
CA SER A 27 -1.55 22.79 -15.91
C SER A 27 -2.54 22.63 -17.07
N SER A 28 -2.90 21.38 -17.41
CA SER A 28 -4.03 21.07 -18.30
C SER A 28 -4.96 20.07 -17.59
N PRO A 29 -6.06 20.56 -16.98
CA PRO A 29 -7.07 19.72 -16.36
C PRO A 29 -7.68 18.70 -17.31
N GLU A 30 -7.77 19.04 -18.60
CA GLU A 30 -8.39 18.21 -19.63
C GLU A 30 -7.60 16.92 -19.90
N SER A 31 -6.26 16.99 -19.88
CA SER A 31 -5.39 15.83 -20.11
C SER A 31 -4.93 15.13 -18.84
N HIS A 32 -5.13 15.74 -17.66
CA HIS A 32 -4.58 15.25 -16.38
C HIS A 32 -4.97 13.79 -16.08
N TYR A 33 -6.26 13.47 -16.22
CA TYR A 33 -6.76 12.10 -16.03
C TYR A 33 -6.08 11.10 -16.98
N ASP A 34 -5.95 11.46 -18.26
CA ASP A 34 -5.33 10.58 -19.25
C ASP A 34 -3.83 10.39 -18.99
N THR A 35 -3.13 11.41 -18.49
CA THR A 35 -1.74 11.29 -18.06
C THR A 35 -1.60 10.27 -16.92
N LEU A 36 -2.43 10.38 -15.88
CA LEU A 36 -2.44 9.42 -14.77
C LEU A 36 -2.78 8.00 -15.25
N ARG A 37 -3.76 7.87 -16.15
CA ARG A 37 -4.15 6.59 -16.74
C ARG A 37 -2.98 5.95 -17.48
N HIS A 38 -2.29 6.68 -18.36
CA HIS A 38 -1.14 6.14 -19.10
C HIS A 38 0.04 5.79 -18.19
N LEU A 39 0.27 6.58 -17.13
CA LEU A 39 1.37 6.35 -16.20
C LEU A 39 1.19 5.06 -15.39
N TYR A 40 -0.04 4.79 -14.93
CA TYR A 40 -0.31 3.72 -13.98
C TYR A 40 -0.99 2.49 -14.58
N GLN A 41 -1.44 2.52 -15.83
CA GLN A 41 -2.09 1.37 -16.46
C GLN A 41 -1.16 0.15 -16.52
N GLY A 42 -1.58 -0.93 -15.86
CA GLY A 42 -0.82 -2.18 -15.76
C GLY A 42 0.36 -2.14 -14.78
N CYS A 43 0.55 -1.02 -14.06
CA CYS A 43 1.62 -0.88 -13.09
C CYS A 43 1.33 -1.66 -11.80
N GLN A 44 2.35 -2.32 -11.26
CA GLN A 44 2.30 -3.04 -9.99
C GLN A 44 3.15 -2.39 -8.90
N VAL A 45 4.26 -1.75 -9.28
CA VAL A 45 5.18 -1.08 -8.35
C VAL A 45 5.41 0.36 -8.81
N VAL A 46 5.00 1.32 -7.98
CA VAL A 46 5.22 2.74 -8.22
C VAL A 46 6.55 3.17 -7.59
N GLN A 47 7.53 3.49 -8.42
CA GLN A 47 8.80 4.09 -8.02
C GLN A 47 8.65 5.60 -7.86
N GLY A 48 8.50 6.06 -6.63
CA GLY A 48 8.13 7.44 -6.30
C GLY A 48 6.79 7.50 -5.58
N ASN A 49 6.08 8.61 -5.73
CA ASN A 49 4.84 8.86 -5.01
C ASN A 49 3.64 8.56 -5.89
N LEU A 50 2.59 7.98 -5.30
CA LEU A 50 1.30 7.83 -5.97
C LEU A 50 0.42 9.02 -5.59
N GLU A 51 0.27 9.98 -6.51
CA GLU A 51 -0.55 11.17 -6.27
C GLU A 51 -1.77 11.17 -7.17
N LEU A 52 -2.93 10.99 -6.55
CA LEU A 52 -4.23 11.00 -7.17
C LEU A 52 -4.92 12.28 -6.75
N THR A 53 -4.78 13.32 -7.58
CA THR A 53 -5.33 14.64 -7.28
C THR A 53 -6.25 15.14 -8.38
N TYR A 54 -7.26 15.95 -8.01
CA TYR A 54 -8.16 16.63 -8.94
C TYR A 54 -8.89 15.71 -9.93
N LEU A 55 -9.18 14.46 -9.55
CA LEU A 55 -9.96 13.54 -10.39
C LEU A 55 -11.44 13.96 -10.45
N PRO A 56 -12.03 14.07 -11.66
CA PRO A 56 -13.44 14.44 -11.83
C PRO A 56 -14.38 13.32 -11.36
N PRO A 57 -15.65 13.61 -11.08
CA PRO A 57 -16.56 12.65 -10.43
C PRO A 57 -16.88 11.41 -11.28
N ASN A 58 -16.73 11.51 -12.61
CA ASN A 58 -16.97 10.44 -13.57
C ASN A 58 -15.68 9.68 -13.97
N ALA A 59 -14.53 10.01 -13.40
CA ALA A 59 -13.28 9.32 -13.70
C ALA A 59 -13.35 7.84 -13.26
N THR A 60 -12.93 6.94 -14.16
CA THR A 60 -12.78 5.52 -13.83
C THR A 60 -11.37 5.24 -13.38
N THR A 61 -11.20 4.53 -12.26
CA THR A 61 -9.89 4.36 -11.63
C THR A 61 -9.35 2.92 -11.76
N THR A 62 -9.95 2.13 -12.65
CA THR A 62 -9.61 0.71 -12.89
C THR A 62 -8.16 0.47 -13.28
N PHE A 63 -7.47 1.47 -13.83
CA PHE A 63 -6.05 1.40 -14.14
C PHE A 63 -5.16 1.30 -12.89
N LEU A 64 -5.68 1.61 -11.70
CA LEU A 64 -4.97 1.51 -10.42
C LEU A 64 -5.02 0.11 -9.79
N LYS A 65 -5.91 -0.78 -10.26
CA LYS A 65 -6.26 -2.06 -9.61
C LYS A 65 -5.08 -3.01 -9.42
N ASP A 66 -4.03 -2.86 -10.22
CA ASP A 66 -2.87 -3.74 -10.25
C ASP A 66 -1.74 -3.25 -9.34
N ILE A 67 -1.82 -2.01 -8.83
CA ILE A 67 -0.81 -1.41 -7.95
C ILE A 67 -0.79 -2.16 -6.62
N LYS A 68 0.39 -2.69 -6.27
CA LYS A 68 0.64 -3.47 -5.05
C LYS A 68 1.60 -2.77 -4.11
N GLU A 69 2.50 -1.95 -4.63
CA GLU A 69 3.56 -1.32 -3.85
C GLU A 69 3.78 0.13 -4.30
N VAL A 70 3.92 1.02 -3.33
CA VAL A 70 4.31 2.41 -3.53
C VAL A 70 5.58 2.68 -2.73
N GLN A 71 6.63 3.14 -3.41
CA GLN A 71 7.93 3.38 -2.79
C GLN A 71 7.94 4.64 -1.90
N GLY A 72 7.33 5.72 -2.38
CA GLY A 72 7.20 6.98 -1.65
C GLY A 72 5.97 7.00 -0.76
N TYR A 73 5.17 8.05 -0.88
CA TYR A 73 3.88 8.18 -0.20
C TYR A 73 2.70 8.04 -1.18
N VAL A 74 1.50 7.90 -0.62
CA VAL A 74 0.21 7.95 -1.32
C VAL A 74 -0.52 9.24 -0.92
N LEU A 75 -0.85 10.07 -1.91
CA LEU A 75 -1.65 11.28 -1.74
C LEU A 75 -2.95 11.14 -2.54
N ILE A 76 -4.08 11.23 -1.85
CA ILE A 76 -5.42 11.26 -2.44
C ILE A 76 -6.05 12.58 -2.03
N ALA A 77 -6.06 13.56 -2.93
CA ALA A 77 -6.50 14.90 -2.55
C ALA A 77 -7.32 15.64 -3.60
N GLU A 78 -8.26 16.48 -3.14
CA GLU A 78 -9.06 17.36 -4.02
C GLU A 78 -9.82 16.60 -5.12
N ASN A 79 -10.16 15.33 -4.89
CA ASN A 79 -10.90 14.51 -5.86
C ASN A 79 -12.41 14.58 -5.64
N GLN A 80 -13.17 14.40 -6.72
CA GLN A 80 -14.63 14.29 -6.70
C GLN A 80 -15.13 12.86 -6.96
N VAL A 81 -14.23 11.93 -7.29
CA VAL A 81 -14.55 10.49 -7.46
C VAL A 81 -15.10 9.89 -6.18
N SER A 82 -15.99 8.92 -6.33
CA SER A 82 -16.60 8.20 -5.20
C SER A 82 -15.72 7.06 -4.67
N GLN A 83 -14.87 6.48 -5.51
CA GLN A 83 -14.06 5.30 -5.19
C GLN A 83 -12.74 5.27 -5.97
N LEU A 84 -11.75 4.63 -5.36
CA LEU A 84 -10.44 4.35 -5.97
C LEU A 84 -10.19 2.84 -5.95
N GLU A 85 -9.82 2.27 -7.10
CA GLU A 85 -9.53 0.84 -7.25
C GLU A 85 -8.11 0.52 -6.75
N LEU A 86 -7.85 0.73 -5.45
CA LEU A 86 -6.55 0.49 -4.80
C LEU A 86 -6.57 -0.77 -3.92
N GLN A 87 -7.46 -1.72 -4.20
CA GLN A 87 -7.62 -2.90 -3.32
C GLN A 87 -6.38 -3.77 -3.29
N SER A 88 -5.56 -3.77 -4.34
CA SER A 88 -4.34 -4.58 -4.43
C SER A 88 -3.15 -3.98 -3.70
N LEU A 89 -3.21 -2.72 -3.28
CA LEU A 89 -2.11 -2.05 -2.59
C LEU A 89 -1.83 -2.75 -1.27
N ARG A 90 -0.59 -3.23 -1.08
CA ARG A 90 -0.16 -4.00 0.09
C ARG A 90 0.76 -3.22 1.02
N ILE A 91 1.62 -2.41 0.43
CA ILE A 91 2.72 -1.76 1.13
C ILE A 91 2.96 -0.34 0.61
N ILE A 92 3.14 0.58 1.54
CA ILE A 92 3.69 1.92 1.31
C ILE A 92 5.04 1.99 2.03
N ARG A 93 6.13 2.14 1.28
CA ARG A 93 7.47 2.11 1.88
C ARG A 93 7.83 3.43 2.58
N GLY A 94 7.31 4.56 2.12
CA GLY A 94 7.57 5.86 2.76
C GLY A 94 9.02 6.33 2.64
N THR A 95 9.72 6.00 1.54
CA THR A 95 11.07 6.55 1.29
C THR A 95 11.04 8.06 1.07
N GLN A 96 9.89 8.57 0.63
CA GLN A 96 9.50 9.98 0.59
C GLN A 96 8.18 10.11 1.36
N LEU A 97 7.95 11.28 1.98
CA LEU A 97 6.77 11.53 2.79
C LEU A 97 6.10 12.84 2.38
N PHE A 98 4.77 12.84 2.35
CA PHE A 98 3.99 14.06 2.17
C PHE A 98 4.16 14.95 3.41
N GLN A 99 4.51 16.22 3.18
CA GLN A 99 4.87 17.17 4.26
C GLN A 99 5.90 16.61 5.24
N GLU A 100 6.82 15.76 4.75
CA GLU A 100 7.88 15.12 5.53
C GLU A 100 7.40 14.21 6.68
N ARG A 101 6.09 13.95 6.77
CA ARG A 101 5.48 13.23 7.91
C ARG A 101 4.64 12.03 7.49
N TYR A 102 3.89 12.15 6.40
CA TYR A 102 2.81 11.22 6.09
C TYR A 102 3.14 10.30 4.92
N ALA A 103 2.97 9.01 5.12
CA ALA A 103 3.03 8.01 4.05
C ALA A 103 1.68 7.87 3.33
N LEU A 104 0.59 8.17 4.02
CA LEU A 104 -0.74 8.24 3.44
C LEU A 104 -1.39 9.57 3.82
N ALA A 105 -1.79 10.34 2.82
CA ALA A 105 -2.53 11.58 3.01
C ALA A 105 -3.82 11.55 2.17
N VAL A 106 -4.98 11.74 2.81
CA VAL A 106 -6.30 11.75 2.19
C VAL A 106 -7.00 13.05 2.56
N VAL A 107 -6.99 14.03 1.65
CA VAL A 107 -7.30 15.42 2.00
C VAL A 107 -8.28 16.07 1.03
N GLY A 108 -9.38 16.63 1.53
CA GLY A 108 -10.25 17.49 0.70
C GLY A 108 -11.00 16.75 -0.41
N ASN A 109 -11.28 15.45 -0.26
CA ASN A 109 -12.00 14.69 -1.28
C ASN A 109 -13.51 14.89 -1.14
N GLY A 110 -14.06 15.75 -1.99
CA GLY A 110 -15.47 16.13 -2.01
C GLY A 110 -15.71 17.57 -1.54
N SER A 111 -16.92 18.08 -1.75
CA SER A 111 -17.32 19.41 -1.29
C SER A 111 -18.36 19.28 -0.18
N PRO A 112 -18.34 20.15 0.86
CA PRO A 112 -19.31 20.08 1.97
C PRO A 112 -20.77 20.11 1.52
N ASN A 113 -21.06 20.81 0.42
CA ASN A 113 -22.41 20.99 -0.10
C ASN A 113 -22.74 20.04 -1.26
N SER A 114 -21.95 18.98 -1.45
CA SER A 114 -22.11 18.01 -2.53
C SER A 114 -22.15 16.58 -2.00
N THR A 115 -22.85 15.71 -2.73
CA THR A 115 -22.85 14.25 -2.52
C THR A 115 -21.67 13.55 -3.22
N LEU A 116 -20.87 14.32 -3.97
CA LEU A 116 -19.64 13.88 -4.62
C LEU A 116 -18.47 13.88 -3.63
N GLY A 117 -17.50 13.02 -3.88
CA GLY A 117 -16.34 12.80 -3.01
C GLY A 117 -16.17 11.35 -2.59
N LEU A 118 -14.99 11.07 -2.06
CA LEU A 118 -14.55 9.71 -1.74
C LEU A 118 -15.41 9.11 -0.63
N ARG A 119 -15.96 7.92 -0.88
CA ARG A 119 -16.92 7.25 0.01
C ARG A 119 -16.28 6.27 0.98
N GLN A 120 -15.24 5.60 0.50
CA GLN A 120 -14.46 4.63 1.26
C GLN A 120 -13.05 4.56 0.68
N LEU A 121 -12.07 4.18 1.50
CA LEU A 121 -10.68 4.02 1.04
C LEU A 121 -10.47 2.74 0.23
N GLY A 122 -11.16 1.64 0.61
CA GLY A 122 -11.11 0.38 -0.14
C GLY A 122 -9.75 -0.34 -0.17
N MET A 123 -8.76 0.09 0.62
CA MET A 123 -7.40 -0.46 0.63
C MET A 123 -7.30 -1.77 1.44
N ARG A 124 -8.14 -2.76 1.12
CA ARG A 124 -8.32 -3.98 1.92
C ARG A 124 -7.08 -4.88 2.07
N HIS A 125 -6.10 -4.78 1.18
CA HIS A 125 -4.83 -5.51 1.31
C HIS A 125 -3.68 -4.68 1.88
N LEU A 126 -3.92 -3.40 2.23
CA LEU A 126 -2.88 -2.55 2.82
C LEU A 126 -2.63 -2.98 4.25
N THR A 127 -1.51 -3.66 4.46
CA THR A 127 -1.11 -4.20 5.75
C THR A 127 0.28 -3.74 6.18
N GLU A 128 0.96 -2.91 5.39
CA GLU A 128 2.30 -2.39 5.73
C GLU A 128 2.48 -0.91 5.36
N ILE A 129 2.89 -0.11 6.35
CA ILE A 129 3.53 1.19 6.15
C ILE A 129 4.87 1.16 6.88
N LEU A 130 5.97 1.14 6.12
CA LEU A 130 7.32 1.00 6.69
C LEU A 130 7.79 2.26 7.43
N LYS A 131 7.50 3.44 6.88
CA LYS A 131 7.87 4.74 7.44
C LYS A 131 6.78 5.76 7.14
N GLY A 132 6.47 6.63 8.09
CA GLY A 132 5.52 7.73 7.93
C GLY A 132 4.18 7.47 8.61
N GLY A 133 3.46 8.54 8.91
CA GLY A 133 2.14 8.50 9.52
C GLY A 133 0.99 8.55 8.51
N VAL A 134 -0.22 8.79 9.00
CA VAL A 134 -1.47 8.86 8.23
C VAL A 134 -2.18 10.18 8.52
N HIS A 135 -2.55 10.93 7.48
CA HIS A 135 -3.32 12.16 7.59
C HIS A 135 -4.61 12.06 6.78
N ILE A 136 -5.76 12.06 7.43
CA ILE A 136 -7.07 12.01 6.79
C ILE A 136 -7.89 13.18 7.30
N GLU A 137 -8.24 14.11 6.41
CA GLU A 137 -8.89 15.37 6.80
C GLU A 137 -9.79 15.92 5.68
N ARG A 138 -10.90 16.57 6.03
CA ARG A 138 -11.83 17.21 5.09
C ARG A 138 -12.38 16.28 4.00
N ASN A 139 -12.85 15.09 4.40
CA ASN A 139 -13.48 14.14 3.47
C ASN A 139 -14.96 13.91 3.85
N PRO A 140 -15.88 14.83 3.46
CA PRO A 140 -17.25 14.86 4.00
C PRO A 140 -18.09 13.62 3.64
N GLN A 141 -17.70 12.84 2.64
CA GLN A 141 -18.39 11.63 2.22
C GLN A 141 -17.70 10.34 2.68
N LEU A 142 -16.56 10.41 3.39
CA LEU A 142 -15.74 9.24 3.71
C LEU A 142 -16.27 8.50 4.94
N CYS A 143 -16.36 7.18 4.83
CA CYS A 143 -16.65 6.27 5.94
C CYS A 143 -15.47 5.33 6.23
N PHE A 144 -15.52 4.77 7.44
CA PHE A 144 -14.67 3.67 7.95
C PHE A 144 -13.23 4.04 8.27
N GLN A 145 -12.77 5.25 7.99
CA GLN A 145 -11.40 5.68 8.30
C GLN A 145 -11.04 5.54 9.78
N GLU A 146 -12.02 5.72 10.67
CA GLU A 146 -11.92 5.61 12.12
C GLU A 146 -11.99 4.17 12.63
N THR A 147 -12.49 3.24 11.81
CA THR A 147 -12.64 1.83 12.22
C THR A 147 -11.37 1.05 11.94
N ILE A 148 -10.42 1.59 11.14
CA ILE A 148 -9.15 0.93 10.84
C ILE A 148 -8.21 0.96 12.04
N LEU A 149 -7.65 -0.20 12.39
CA LEU A 149 -6.57 -0.32 13.37
C LEU A 149 -5.24 0.04 12.70
N TRP A 150 -4.93 1.33 12.60
CA TRP A 150 -3.73 1.83 11.93
C TRP A 150 -2.41 1.33 12.57
N SER A 151 -2.41 1.10 13.88
CA SER A 151 -1.24 0.54 14.59
C SER A 151 -0.86 -0.86 14.12
N ASP A 152 -1.80 -1.65 13.57
CA ASP A 152 -1.49 -2.95 12.96
C ASP A 152 -0.79 -2.81 11.61
N ILE A 153 -1.05 -1.72 10.87
CA ILE A 153 -0.50 -1.47 9.54
C ILE A 153 0.93 -0.93 9.64
N PHE A 154 1.23 -0.10 10.65
CA PHE A 154 2.57 0.45 10.82
C PHE A 154 3.60 -0.64 11.14
N HIS A 155 4.74 -0.58 10.45
CA HIS A 155 5.88 -1.42 10.78
C HIS A 155 6.38 -1.11 12.20
N ARG A 156 6.89 -2.13 12.92
CA ARG A 156 7.38 -1.97 14.30
C ARG A 156 8.45 -0.90 14.48
N HIS A 157 9.24 -0.64 13.43
CA HIS A 157 10.32 0.35 13.41
C HIS A 157 9.89 1.68 12.76
N ASN A 158 8.59 1.90 12.55
CA ASN A 158 8.09 3.17 12.06
C ASN A 158 8.07 4.19 13.21
N GLU A 159 9.06 5.08 13.20
CA GLU A 159 9.23 6.15 14.20
C GLU A 159 8.16 7.25 14.09
N LEU A 160 7.48 7.35 12.94
CA LEU A 160 6.45 8.36 12.67
C LEU A 160 5.03 7.82 12.85
N ARG A 161 4.84 6.63 13.41
CA ARG A 161 3.51 6.03 13.63
C ARG A 161 2.57 6.89 14.48
N ASP A 162 3.13 7.71 15.37
CA ASP A 162 2.37 8.62 16.22
C ASP A 162 1.87 9.86 15.46
N GLN A 163 2.34 10.10 14.23
CA GLN A 163 1.83 11.13 13.31
C GLN A 163 0.55 10.64 12.61
N THR A 164 -0.43 10.22 13.39
CA THR A 164 -1.73 9.75 12.89
C THR A 164 -2.82 10.77 13.23
N HIS A 165 -3.39 11.38 12.21
CA HIS A 165 -4.54 12.28 12.31
C HIS A 165 -5.65 11.76 11.40
N VAL A 166 -6.78 11.37 11.97
CA VAL A 166 -7.92 10.82 11.24
C VAL A 166 -9.19 11.55 11.65
N GLU A 167 -9.67 12.43 10.78
CA GLU A 167 -10.92 13.12 10.96
C GLU A 167 -12.11 12.22 10.58
N SER A 168 -13.09 12.13 11.48
CA SER A 168 -14.33 11.37 11.28
C SER A 168 -15.55 12.23 10.90
N THR A 169 -15.41 13.56 10.87
CA THR A 169 -16.46 14.49 10.47
C THR A 169 -16.98 14.16 9.07
N ARG A 170 -18.30 13.99 8.94
CA ARG A 170 -18.95 13.56 7.69
C ARG A 170 -20.37 14.11 7.56
N ASN A 171 -20.82 14.22 6.33
CA ASN A 171 -22.17 14.68 5.92
C ASN A 171 -23.07 13.51 5.47
N ARG A 172 -22.66 12.27 5.72
CA ARG A 172 -23.44 11.06 5.39
C ARG A 172 -23.45 10.06 6.54
N THR A 173 -24.53 9.28 6.62
CA THR A 173 -24.62 8.14 7.52
C THR A 173 -23.83 6.96 6.95
N CYS A 174 -22.97 6.36 7.77
CA CYS A 174 -22.19 5.17 7.40
C CYS A 174 -22.86 3.90 7.93
N PRO A 175 -22.80 2.78 7.19
CA PRO A 175 -23.10 1.47 7.74
C PRO A 175 -22.21 1.14 8.94
N ASP A 176 -22.72 0.30 9.84
CA ASP A 176 -22.02 -0.13 11.04
C ASP A 176 -21.05 -1.27 10.71
N CYS A 177 -19.75 -0.96 10.76
CA CYS A 177 -18.66 -1.90 10.52
C CYS A 177 -18.69 -3.13 11.44
N GLN A 178 -19.18 -2.98 12.68
CA GLN A 178 -19.22 -4.08 13.65
C GLN A 178 -20.19 -5.18 13.25
N LYS A 179 -21.24 -4.83 12.49
CA LYS A 179 -22.19 -5.80 11.94
C LYS A 179 -21.65 -6.52 10.71
N LEU A 180 -20.64 -5.95 10.05
CA LEU A 180 -20.05 -6.46 8.82
C LEU A 180 -18.84 -7.36 9.10
N CYS A 181 -17.99 -6.94 10.04
CA CYS A 181 -16.70 -7.56 10.31
C CYS A 181 -16.56 -8.00 11.77
N PRO A 182 -16.12 -9.24 12.05
CA PRO A 182 -16.06 -9.78 13.41
C PRO A 182 -15.24 -8.96 14.41
N MET A 183 -14.22 -8.23 13.93
CA MET A 183 -13.35 -7.39 14.75
C MET A 183 -13.70 -5.90 14.69
N GLY A 184 -14.76 -5.53 13.96
CA GLY A 184 -15.21 -4.14 13.83
C GLY A 184 -14.25 -3.23 13.05
N HIS A 185 -13.30 -3.78 12.31
CA HIS A 185 -12.36 -3.06 11.46
C HIS A 185 -12.63 -3.34 9.98
N CYS A 186 -12.88 -2.31 9.17
CA CYS A 186 -13.22 -2.47 7.76
C CYS A 186 -12.83 -1.26 6.92
N TRP A 187 -12.55 -1.48 5.65
CA TRP A 187 -12.19 -0.47 4.66
C TRP A 187 -13.38 0.02 3.83
N GLY A 188 -14.56 -0.57 4.02
CA GLY A 188 -15.73 -0.41 3.17
C GLY A 188 -16.94 -1.20 3.67
N GLU A 189 -18.02 -1.14 2.89
CA GLU A 189 -19.33 -1.73 3.22
C GLU A 189 -19.41 -3.25 2.95
N GLY A 190 -18.51 -3.80 2.13
CA GLY A 190 -18.58 -5.20 1.73
C GLY A 190 -17.97 -6.15 2.76
N PRO A 191 -18.42 -7.42 2.83
CA PRO A 191 -17.82 -8.43 3.72
C PRO A 191 -16.35 -8.72 3.38
N GLN A 192 -15.94 -8.46 2.15
CA GLN A 192 -14.55 -8.56 1.70
C GLN A 192 -13.67 -7.38 2.12
N ASP A 193 -14.24 -6.33 2.71
CA ASP A 193 -13.52 -5.12 3.09
C ASP A 193 -13.05 -5.15 4.55
N CYS A 194 -13.23 -6.27 5.26
CA CYS A 194 -12.70 -6.43 6.61
C CYS A 194 -11.17 -6.29 6.64
N GLN A 195 -10.66 -5.52 7.60
CA GLN A 195 -9.22 -5.36 7.77
C GLN A 195 -8.60 -6.69 8.20
N THR A 196 -7.63 -7.15 7.43
CA THR A 196 -6.82 -8.32 7.81
C THR A 196 -5.70 -7.87 8.74
N LEU A 197 -5.68 -8.39 9.97
CA LEU A 197 -4.65 -8.07 10.95
C LEU A 197 -3.43 -8.97 10.75
N THR A 198 -2.25 -8.37 10.69
CA THR A 198 -1.00 -9.09 10.39
C THR A 198 0.13 -8.78 11.37
N ASN A 199 -0.09 -7.94 12.40
CA ASN A 199 0.92 -7.60 13.40
C ASN A 199 0.41 -7.76 14.84
N SER A 200 -0.68 -7.09 15.19
CA SER A 200 -1.26 -7.02 16.54
C SER A 200 -1.71 -8.37 17.10
N ILE A 201 -2.07 -9.32 16.22
CA ILE A 201 -2.51 -10.67 16.59
C ILE A 201 -1.35 -11.68 16.70
N CYS A 202 -0.13 -11.27 16.37
CA CYS A 202 1.01 -12.16 16.23
C CYS A 202 1.63 -12.55 17.57
N HIS A 203 2.25 -13.73 17.61
CA HIS A 203 2.97 -14.22 18.78
C HIS A 203 4.43 -13.70 18.80
N GLY A 204 4.61 -12.38 18.83
CA GLY A 204 5.92 -11.70 18.99
C GLY A 204 6.76 -11.51 17.72
N CYS A 205 6.35 -12.08 16.58
CA CYS A 205 6.98 -11.80 15.29
C CYS A 205 6.45 -10.51 14.64
N PRO A 206 7.22 -9.87 13.73
CA PRO A 206 6.82 -8.59 13.12
C PRO A 206 5.56 -8.71 12.25
N ARG A 207 5.42 -9.83 11.54
CA ARG A 207 4.27 -10.13 10.69
C ARG A 207 3.86 -11.58 10.84
N CYS A 208 2.57 -11.86 10.70
CA CYS A 208 2.02 -13.21 10.74
C CYS A 208 0.77 -13.35 9.86
N LYS A 209 0.44 -14.60 9.53
CA LYS A 209 -0.82 -14.98 8.86
C LYS A 209 -1.92 -15.43 9.83
N GLY A 210 -1.66 -15.40 11.13
CA GLY A 210 -2.51 -15.99 12.17
C GLY A 210 -1.88 -15.90 13.56
N ARG A 211 -2.56 -16.47 14.56
CA ARG A 211 -2.20 -16.30 15.99
C ARG A 211 -1.17 -17.31 16.50
N LYS A 212 -0.92 -18.40 15.78
CA LYS A 212 0.00 -19.45 16.25
C LYS A 212 1.45 -19.02 16.02
N PRO A 213 2.41 -19.49 16.83
CA PRO A 213 3.83 -19.28 16.54
C PRO A 213 4.25 -19.76 15.14
N THR A 214 3.62 -20.82 14.63
CA THR A 214 3.83 -21.35 13.27
C THR A 214 3.26 -20.46 12.16
N ASP A 215 2.46 -19.45 12.50
CA ASP A 215 1.91 -18.48 11.56
C ASP A 215 2.83 -17.27 11.37
N CYS A 216 3.95 -17.21 12.08
CA CYS A 216 4.93 -16.15 11.90
C CYS A 216 5.55 -16.19 10.50
N CYS A 217 5.64 -15.00 9.91
CA CYS A 217 6.31 -14.81 8.63
C CYS A 217 7.82 -14.78 8.82
N HIS A 218 8.56 -15.01 7.73
CA HIS A 218 9.99 -14.80 7.71
C HIS A 218 10.34 -13.34 8.02
N GLU A 219 11.47 -13.10 8.67
CA GLU A 219 11.94 -11.75 9.06
C GLU A 219 12.20 -10.80 7.87
N GLN A 220 12.36 -11.36 6.66
CA GLN A 220 12.55 -10.61 5.41
C GLN A 220 11.22 -10.29 4.72
N CYS A 221 10.09 -10.77 5.27
CA CYS A 221 8.77 -10.44 4.78
C CYS A 221 8.30 -9.09 5.32
N ALA A 222 7.53 -8.39 4.49
CA ALA A 222 6.70 -7.26 4.84
C ALA A 222 5.24 -7.54 4.43
N ALA A 223 4.29 -6.82 5.00
CA ALA A 223 2.83 -6.93 4.79
C ALA A 223 2.18 -8.26 5.23
N GLY A 224 2.95 -9.34 5.35
CA GLY A 224 2.45 -10.66 5.73
C GLY A 224 3.04 -11.75 4.85
N CYS A 225 2.47 -12.94 4.94
CA CYS A 225 2.95 -14.12 4.24
C CYS A 225 1.83 -15.15 4.03
N THR A 226 2.08 -16.07 3.11
CA THR A 226 1.25 -17.26 2.89
C THR A 226 1.81 -18.50 3.60
N GLY A 227 3.09 -18.45 3.98
CA GLY A 227 3.84 -19.50 4.66
C GLY A 227 5.07 -18.94 5.39
N PRO A 228 5.82 -19.79 6.11
CA PRO A 228 6.90 -19.33 6.97
C PRO A 228 8.19 -18.99 6.22
N LYS A 229 8.32 -19.33 4.93
CA LYS A 229 9.56 -19.13 4.18
C LYS A 229 9.66 -17.70 3.63
N HIS A 230 10.88 -17.23 3.42
CA HIS A 230 11.17 -15.98 2.72
C HIS A 230 10.74 -15.95 1.24
N SER A 231 10.31 -17.08 0.67
CA SER A 231 9.66 -17.19 -0.64
C SER A 231 8.15 -16.97 -0.62
N ASP A 232 7.55 -16.95 0.58
CA ASP A 232 6.10 -16.98 0.78
C ASP A 232 5.55 -15.61 1.21
N CYS A 233 6.41 -14.58 1.21
CA CYS A 233 6.08 -13.22 1.61
C CYS A 233 5.08 -12.56 0.65
N LEU A 234 4.20 -11.71 1.19
CA LEU A 234 3.29 -10.90 0.37
C LEU A 234 4.00 -9.70 -0.28
N ALA A 235 5.01 -9.16 0.41
CA ALA A 235 5.97 -8.18 -0.06
C ALA A 235 7.32 -8.44 0.61
N CYS A 236 8.43 -8.02 -0.03
CA CYS A 236 9.75 -8.10 0.60
C CYS A 236 10.03 -6.82 1.38
N LEU A 237 10.55 -6.96 2.60
CA LEU A 237 10.97 -5.84 3.43
C LEU A 237 12.07 -5.03 2.73
N ASN A 238 13.06 -5.73 2.18
CA ASN A 238 14.19 -5.16 1.47
C ASN A 238 14.10 -5.52 -0.02
N PHE A 239 14.89 -6.49 -0.49
CA PHE A 239 14.99 -6.83 -1.90
C PHE A 239 14.25 -8.12 -2.25
N ASN A 240 13.64 -8.14 -3.43
CA ASN A 240 13.05 -9.33 -4.03
C ASN A 240 13.98 -9.88 -5.10
N ARG A 241 14.60 -11.03 -4.84
CA ARG A 241 15.43 -11.75 -5.79
C ARG A 241 14.64 -12.92 -6.37
N SER A 242 14.04 -12.71 -7.55
CA SER A 242 13.32 -13.74 -8.29
C SER A 242 12.26 -14.50 -7.47
N GLY A 243 11.56 -13.77 -6.59
CA GLY A 243 10.52 -14.31 -5.72
C GLY A 243 10.98 -14.76 -4.33
N ILE A 244 12.23 -14.48 -3.96
CA ILE A 244 12.82 -14.75 -2.65
C ILE A 244 13.18 -13.41 -2.00
N CYS A 245 12.72 -13.17 -0.77
CA CYS A 245 13.06 -11.95 -0.04
C CYS A 245 14.41 -12.08 0.67
N GLU A 246 15.30 -11.13 0.43
CA GLU A 246 16.66 -11.07 0.97
C GLU A 246 16.98 -9.67 1.52
N LEU A 247 17.89 -9.60 2.49
CA LEU A 247 18.30 -8.34 3.12
C LEU A 247 19.14 -7.47 2.20
N HIS A 248 20.01 -8.09 1.40
CA HIS A 248 20.91 -7.42 0.46
C HIS A 248 20.87 -8.15 -0.88
N CYS A 249 21.01 -7.39 -1.97
CA CYS A 249 21.32 -8.00 -3.26
C CYS A 249 22.71 -8.66 -3.20
N PRO A 250 22.94 -9.77 -3.93
CA PRO A 250 24.27 -10.36 -4.06
C PRO A 250 25.27 -9.29 -4.53
N PRO A 251 26.47 -9.25 -3.94
CA PRO A 251 27.49 -8.30 -4.39
C PRO A 251 27.87 -8.64 -5.83
N LEU A 252 28.26 -7.62 -6.61
CA LEU A 252 28.76 -7.82 -7.98
C LEU A 252 30.14 -8.51 -8.01
N VAL A 253 30.82 -8.52 -6.87
CA VAL A 253 32.18 -9.02 -6.68
C VAL A 253 32.20 -9.88 -5.42
N ILE A 254 32.76 -11.08 -5.53
CA ILE A 254 33.02 -11.99 -4.42
C ILE A 254 34.52 -12.10 -4.18
N TYR A 255 34.88 -12.48 -2.96
CA TYR A 255 36.26 -12.70 -2.58
C TYR A 255 36.63 -14.17 -2.77
N ASN A 256 37.62 -14.44 -3.62
CA ASN A 256 38.17 -15.78 -3.76
C ASN A 256 39.19 -16.02 -2.64
N SER A 257 38.89 -16.94 -1.73
CA SER A 257 39.76 -17.25 -0.58
C SER A 257 41.05 -17.97 -0.95
N ASP A 258 41.11 -18.60 -2.11
CA ASP A 258 42.28 -19.37 -2.55
C ASP A 258 43.30 -18.48 -3.25
N THR A 259 42.84 -17.52 -4.05
CA THR A 259 43.71 -16.56 -4.76
C THR A 259 43.91 -15.24 -4.01
N PHE A 260 43.13 -15.00 -2.94
CA PHE A 260 43.10 -13.73 -2.20
C PHE A 260 42.74 -12.52 -3.07
N GLU A 261 41.94 -12.74 -4.12
CA GLU A 261 41.54 -11.71 -5.09
C GLU A 261 40.03 -11.49 -5.14
N SER A 262 39.65 -10.29 -5.55
CA SER A 262 38.27 -9.92 -5.87
C SER A 262 37.91 -10.40 -7.28
N VAL A 263 36.87 -11.23 -7.40
CA VAL A 263 36.39 -11.77 -8.68
C VAL A 263 34.91 -11.45 -8.90
N PRO A 264 34.44 -11.29 -10.15
CA PRO A 264 33.01 -11.14 -10.44
C PRO A 264 32.18 -12.29 -9.87
N ASN A 265 31.01 -11.98 -9.32
CA ASN A 265 30.03 -12.95 -8.82
C ASN A 265 29.22 -13.61 -9.94
#